data_AF-A0A5N4EHJ5-F1
#
_entry.id   AF-A0A5N4EHJ5-F1
#
_cell.length_a   1.000
_cell.length_b   1.000
_cell.length_c   1.000
_cell.angle_alpha   90.00
_cell.angle_beta   90.00
_cell.angle_gamma   90.00
#
_symmetry.space_group_name_H-M   'P 1'
#
loop_
_entity.id
_entity.type
_entity.pdbx_description
1 polymer ?
#
loop_
_entity_poly.entity_id
_entity_poly.type
_entity_poly.pdbx_seq_one_letter_code
_entity_poly.pdbx_strand_id
1 'polypeptide(L)'
;MKQAFHSQPGTHAPSPAAKSPNTQSVGNPQRTGWPHFQEIFMLSALSPEDVRTLKQYLLAQARPGPWEFHSGVLTSQTPEEICTNIIREKLLEYLPQEVPYSVQQKTVMWDEGPNGELVIEQKLLVPKESHVRILIGPKGHLISQIAQEVGRNLMDIFFCEVQLRLAVKLLK
;
A
#
# COMPACT_ATOMS: atom_id res chain seq x y z
N MET A 1 -7.04 2.38 50.76
CA MET A 1 -6.64 1.23 51.61
C MET A 1 -5.46 0.55 50.90
N LYS A 2 -4.21 0.76 51.36
CA LYS A 2 -3.38 -0.20 52.15
C LYS A 2 -3.13 -1.52 51.39
N GLN A 3 -1.93 -2.09 51.19
CA GLN A 3 -0.55 -1.91 51.65
C GLN A 3 0.33 -2.80 50.73
N ALA A 4 1.47 -2.35 50.19
CA ALA A 4 2.85 -2.43 50.73
C ALA A 4 3.50 -3.83 50.73
N PHE A 5 4.57 -3.98 49.94
CA PHE A 5 5.74 -4.80 50.27
C PHE A 5 7.01 -4.00 49.95
N HIS A 6 7.84 -3.81 50.97
CA HIS A 6 9.17 -3.22 50.90
C HIS A 6 10.23 -4.31 50.66
N SER A 7 11.30 -3.98 49.92
CA SER A 7 12.63 -4.58 50.06
C SER A 7 13.68 -3.56 49.58
N GLN A 8 14.79 -3.50 50.30
CA GLN A 8 15.75 -2.38 50.42
C GLN A 8 16.66 -2.08 49.21
N PRO A 9 17.34 -0.90 49.20
CA PRO A 9 18.22 -0.45 48.13
C PRO A 9 19.62 -1.07 48.21
N GLY A 10 20.08 -1.64 47.10
CA GLY A 10 21.43 -2.15 46.92
C GLY A 10 22.38 -1.05 46.41
N THR A 11 23.48 -0.91 47.12
CA THR A 11 24.57 0.07 47.04
C THR A 11 25.37 0.01 45.72
N HIS A 12 25.68 1.17 45.14
CA HIS A 12 26.71 1.35 44.12
C HIS A 12 28.11 1.32 44.76
N ALA A 13 29.03 0.50 44.22
CA ALA A 13 30.48 0.71 44.28
C ALA A 13 31.24 -0.31 43.38
N PRO A 14 32.48 0.01 42.96
CA PRO A 14 32.93 -0.20 41.59
C PRO A 14 34.05 -1.26 41.44
N SER A 15 34.31 -1.72 40.21
CA SER A 15 35.64 -2.07 39.65
C SER A 15 35.53 -2.90 38.36
N PRO A 16 36.59 -3.06 37.54
CA PRO A 16 37.74 -2.18 37.33
C PRO A 16 37.99 -1.92 35.83
N ALA A 17 38.77 -0.88 35.52
CA ALA A 17 39.36 -0.71 34.21
C ALA A 17 40.32 -1.89 33.91
N ALA A 18 39.98 -2.72 32.94
CA ALA A 18 40.86 -3.74 32.39
C ALA A 18 41.09 -3.45 30.89
N LYS A 19 42.36 -3.15 30.62
CA LYS A 19 43.02 -2.79 29.38
C LYS A 19 42.47 -3.51 28.13
N SER A 20 42.37 -2.75 27.04
CA SER A 20 42.15 -3.23 25.68
C SER A 20 43.06 -4.40 25.35
N PRO A 21 42.54 -5.61 25.10
CA PRO A 21 43.29 -6.61 24.37
C PRO A 21 43.08 -6.34 22.88
N ASN A 22 44.18 -6.36 22.14
CA ASN A 22 44.23 -6.49 20.69
C ASN A 22 43.15 -7.47 20.20
N THR A 23 42.00 -6.96 19.75
CA THR A 23 41.19 -7.67 18.78
C THR A 23 41.87 -7.42 17.46
N GLN A 24 42.75 -8.36 17.09
CA GLN A 24 43.22 -8.50 15.74
C GLN A 24 42.03 -8.28 14.82
N SER A 25 42.16 -7.33 13.89
CA SER A 25 41.24 -7.15 12.79
C SER A 25 41.24 -8.44 11.99
N VAL A 26 40.38 -9.38 12.35
CA VAL A 26 40.04 -10.50 11.49
C VAL A 26 39.48 -9.83 10.26
N GLY A 27 40.26 -9.87 9.17
CA GLY A 27 40.02 -9.13 7.93
C GLY A 27 38.56 -9.25 7.57
N ASN A 28 37.83 -8.15 7.74
CA ASN A 28 36.40 -8.13 7.54
C ASN A 28 36.19 -8.49 6.07
N PRO A 29 35.56 -9.63 5.73
CA PRO A 29 35.33 -9.98 4.34
C PRO A 29 34.66 -8.77 3.71
N GLN A 30 35.25 -8.24 2.64
CA GLN A 30 34.81 -7.03 1.94
C GLN A 30 33.29 -7.01 1.96
N ARG A 31 32.68 -6.09 2.72
CA ARG A 31 31.24 -5.87 2.66
C ARG A 31 30.97 -5.30 1.26
N THR A 32 30.83 -6.18 0.28
CA THR A 32 30.32 -5.84 -1.05
C THR A 32 28.87 -5.43 -0.85
N GLY A 33 28.63 -4.12 -0.83
CA GLY A 33 27.32 -3.53 -0.58
C GLY A 33 27.35 -2.03 -0.79
N TRP A 34 26.18 -1.45 -0.97
CA TRP A 34 26.04 0.00 -1.14
C TRP A 34 26.32 0.69 0.20
N PRO A 35 27.13 1.78 0.23
CA PRO A 35 27.32 2.54 1.45
C PRO A 35 25.99 3.20 1.89
N HIS A 36 25.84 3.47 3.19
CA HIS A 36 24.69 4.14 3.81
C HIS A 36 23.42 3.31 4.07
N PHE A 37 23.40 2.00 3.80
CA PHE A 37 22.37 1.12 4.34
C PHE A 37 22.70 0.72 5.78
N GLN A 38 21.74 0.88 6.71
CA GLN A 38 21.89 0.41 8.09
C GLN A 38 21.76 -1.11 8.17
N GLU A 39 20.77 -1.68 7.47
CA GLU A 39 20.52 -3.12 7.39
C GLU A 39 20.00 -3.49 5.99
N ILE A 40 20.24 -4.75 5.57
CA ILE A 40 19.78 -5.29 4.28
C ILE A 40 19.04 -6.60 4.54
N PHE A 41 17.80 -6.69 4.03
CA PHE A 41 16.94 -7.87 4.17
C PHE A 41 16.72 -8.53 2.81
N MET A 42 16.88 -9.83 2.75
CA MET A 42 16.36 -10.64 1.65
C MET A 42 15.02 -11.22 2.10
N LEU A 43 13.95 -10.88 1.40
CA LEU A 43 12.59 -11.30 1.77
C LEU A 43 11.71 -11.51 0.55
N SER A 44 10.64 -12.27 0.76
CA SER A 44 9.49 -12.36 -0.12
C SER A 44 8.26 -11.77 0.58
N ALA A 45 7.54 -10.88 -0.10
CA ALA A 45 6.28 -10.34 0.40
C ALA A 45 5.19 -11.42 0.57
N LEU A 46 5.33 -12.55 -0.12
CA LEU A 46 4.44 -13.71 0.00
C LEU A 46 4.79 -14.60 1.19
N SER A 47 5.95 -14.41 1.84
CA SER A 47 6.40 -15.18 3.00
C SER A 47 5.95 -14.50 4.30
N PRO A 48 5.05 -15.11 5.10
CA PRO A 48 4.61 -14.51 6.36
C PRO A 48 5.74 -14.35 7.37
N GLU A 49 6.74 -15.25 7.33
CA GLU A 49 7.89 -15.22 8.22
C GLU A 49 8.81 -14.05 7.87
N ASP A 50 9.14 -13.83 6.59
CA ASP A 50 10.02 -12.73 6.20
C ASP A 50 9.37 -11.37 6.50
N VAL A 51 8.06 -11.26 6.27
CA VAL A 51 7.29 -10.07 6.61
C VAL A 51 7.29 -9.84 8.13
N ARG A 52 7.21 -10.90 8.95
CA ARG A 52 7.30 -10.78 10.40
C ARG A 52 8.66 -10.26 10.85
N THR A 53 9.75 -10.77 10.27
CA THR A 53 11.11 -10.30 10.56
C THR A 53 11.25 -8.81 10.26
N LEU A 54 10.78 -8.35 9.10
CA LEU A 54 10.81 -6.94 8.75
C LEU A 54 9.98 -6.08 9.73
N LYS A 55 8.76 -6.52 10.08
CA LYS A 55 7.90 -5.81 11.03
C LYS A 55 8.55 -5.65 12.40
N GLN A 56 9.19 -6.71 12.92
CA GLN A 56 9.89 -6.68 14.20
C GLN A 56 11.06 -5.71 14.18
N TYR A 57 11.85 -5.71 13.10
CA TYR A 57 12.94 -4.76 12.93
C TYR A 57 12.43 -3.32 12.92
N LEU A 58 11.42 -3.02 12.11
CA LEU A 58 10.83 -1.68 12.03
C LEU A 58 10.27 -1.22 13.39
N LEU A 59 9.61 -2.12 14.13
CA LEU A 59 9.10 -1.83 15.46
C LEU A 59 10.23 -1.53 16.47
N ALA A 60 11.36 -2.24 16.41
CA ALA A 60 12.51 -1.99 17.27
C ALA A 60 13.20 -0.63 16.98
N GLN A 61 13.08 -0.12 15.74
CA GLN A 61 13.59 1.19 15.34
C GLN A 61 12.59 2.34 15.56
N ALA A 62 11.33 2.01 15.83
CA ALA A 62 10.29 3.02 16.02
C ALA A 62 10.54 3.85 17.28
N ARG A 63 10.22 5.15 17.19
CA ARG A 63 10.26 6.05 18.35
C ARG A 63 8.89 6.07 19.04
N PRO A 64 8.85 6.11 20.39
CA PRO A 64 7.60 6.31 21.10
C PRO A 64 6.92 7.62 20.65
N GLY A 65 5.62 7.57 20.40
CA GLY A 65 4.82 8.71 19.97
C GLY A 65 3.32 8.40 20.02
N PRO A 66 2.45 9.40 19.98
CA PRO A 66 1.01 9.19 19.89
C PRO A 66 0.64 8.56 18.54
N TRP A 67 -0.43 7.76 18.53
CA TRP A 67 -1.00 7.23 17.29
C TRP A 67 -1.70 8.34 16.51
N GLU A 68 -1.37 8.49 15.23
CA GLU A 68 -2.06 9.43 14.32
C GLU A 68 -3.45 8.92 13.91
N PHE A 69 -3.63 7.60 13.87
CA PHE A 69 -4.87 6.93 13.47
C PHE A 69 -5.36 5.98 14.55
N HIS A 70 -6.69 5.80 14.64
CA HIS A 70 -7.28 4.80 15.51
C HIS A 70 -6.95 3.39 15.01
N SER A 71 -6.81 2.41 15.91
CA SER A 71 -6.43 1.03 15.56
C SER A 71 -7.39 0.31 14.62
N GLY A 72 -8.65 0.78 14.54
CA GLY A 72 -9.66 0.29 13.61
C GLY A 72 -9.62 0.90 12.20
N VAL A 73 -8.77 1.90 11.96
CA VAL A 73 -8.63 2.51 10.62
C VAL A 73 -7.77 1.59 9.76
N LEU A 74 -8.36 1.08 8.68
CA LEU A 74 -7.67 0.20 7.73
C LEU A 74 -6.78 0.97 6.75
N THR A 75 -7.25 2.13 6.30
CA THR A 75 -6.57 2.98 5.32
C THR A 75 -7.02 4.43 5.50
N SER A 76 -6.16 5.38 5.14
CA SER A 76 -6.50 6.81 5.05
C SER A 76 -7.07 7.20 3.68
N GLN A 77 -7.12 6.26 2.73
CA GLN A 77 -7.63 6.51 1.38
C GLN A 77 -9.14 6.73 1.38
N THR A 78 -9.62 7.66 0.56
CA THR A 78 -11.07 7.83 0.34
C THR A 78 -11.63 6.72 -0.54
N PRO A 79 -12.96 6.44 -0.49
CA PRO A 79 -13.59 5.48 -1.39
C PRO A 79 -13.33 5.76 -2.88
N GLU A 80 -13.28 7.03 -3.27
CA GLU A 80 -12.98 7.47 -4.64
C GLU A 80 -11.54 7.16 -5.04
N GLU A 81 -10.57 7.35 -4.12
CA GLU A 81 -9.17 6.97 -4.34
C GLU A 81 -9.02 5.46 -4.50
N ILE A 82 -9.72 4.68 -3.66
CA ILE A 82 -9.77 3.22 -3.78
C ILE A 82 -10.33 2.82 -5.14
N CYS A 83 -11.48 3.37 -5.54
CA CYS A 83 -12.09 3.12 -6.86
C CYS A 83 -11.14 3.45 -8.01
N THR A 84 -10.48 4.62 -7.94
CA THR A 84 -9.48 5.05 -8.93
C THR A 84 -8.31 4.08 -9.02
N ASN A 85 -7.88 3.53 -7.88
CA ASN A 85 -6.76 2.58 -7.81
C ASN A 85 -7.15 1.19 -8.34
N ILE A 86 -8.35 0.69 -8.05
CA ILE A 86 -8.84 -0.58 -8.61
C ILE A 86 -9.01 -0.46 -10.14
N ILE A 87 -9.54 0.66 -10.64
CA ILE A 87 -9.59 0.90 -12.09
C ILE A 87 -8.16 0.92 -12.65
N ARG A 88 -7.22 1.62 -12.01
CA ARG A 88 -5.82 1.70 -12.47
C ARG A 88 -5.16 0.32 -12.52
N GLU A 89 -5.41 -0.54 -11.54
CA GLU A 89 -4.95 -1.94 -11.55
C GLU A 89 -5.41 -2.64 -12.83
N LYS A 90 -6.71 -2.60 -13.14
CA LYS A 90 -7.25 -3.27 -14.34
C LYS A 90 -6.76 -2.63 -15.63
N LEU A 91 -6.58 -1.31 -15.68
CA LEU A 91 -5.95 -0.68 -16.84
C LEU A 91 -4.51 -1.18 -17.04
N LEU A 92 -3.72 -1.33 -15.98
CA LEU A 92 -2.34 -1.86 -16.05
C LEU A 92 -2.30 -3.34 -16.44
N GLU A 93 -3.29 -4.12 -16.01
CA GLU A 93 -3.40 -5.56 -16.33
C GLU A 93 -3.73 -5.79 -17.81
N TYR A 94 -4.65 -5.01 -18.37
CA TYR A 94 -5.22 -5.27 -19.69
C TYR A 94 -4.63 -4.44 -20.84
N LEU A 95 -4.14 -3.23 -20.57
CA LEU A 95 -3.69 -2.34 -21.62
C LEU A 95 -2.21 -2.54 -21.93
N PRO A 96 -1.84 -2.55 -23.22
CA PRO A 96 -0.44 -2.73 -23.60
C PRO A 96 0.38 -1.46 -23.39
N GLN A 97 1.68 -1.67 -23.18
CA GLN A 97 2.73 -0.64 -23.32
C GLN A 97 2.47 0.60 -22.45
N GLU A 98 2.55 1.80 -23.02
CA GLU A 98 2.43 3.07 -22.31
C GLU A 98 0.98 3.54 -22.10
N VAL A 99 0.02 2.88 -22.77
CA VAL A 99 -1.39 3.28 -22.77
C VAL A 99 -1.97 3.48 -21.36
N PRO A 100 -1.83 2.55 -20.39
CA PRO A 100 -2.45 2.71 -19.06
C PRO A 100 -1.95 3.94 -18.30
N TYR A 101 -0.68 4.32 -18.48
CA TYR A 101 -0.08 5.48 -17.82
C TYR A 101 -0.60 6.81 -18.37
N SER A 102 -1.17 6.81 -19.57
CA SER A 102 -1.73 8.00 -20.22
C SER A 102 -3.20 8.28 -19.85
N VAL A 103 -3.87 7.36 -19.15
CA VAL A 103 -5.29 7.48 -18.81
C VAL A 103 -5.46 8.34 -17.56
N GLN A 104 -6.16 9.46 -17.70
CA GLN A 104 -6.62 10.27 -16.57
C GLN A 104 -8.03 9.83 -16.18
N GLN A 105 -8.27 9.70 -14.87
CA GLN A 105 -9.57 9.29 -14.35
C GLN A 105 -10.27 10.49 -13.73
N LYS A 106 -11.59 10.59 -13.93
CA LYS A 106 -12.42 11.64 -13.34
C LYS A 106 -13.77 11.08 -12.91
N THR A 107 -14.03 11.13 -11.60
CA THR A 107 -15.35 10.85 -11.03
C THR A 107 -16.36 11.88 -11.52
N VAL A 108 -17.45 11.41 -12.10
CA VAL A 108 -18.56 12.24 -12.58
C VAL A 108 -19.75 12.15 -11.65
N MET A 109 -19.99 10.95 -11.11
CA MET A 109 -21.10 10.66 -10.23
C MET A 109 -20.64 9.64 -9.19
N TRP A 110 -21.08 9.87 -7.96
CA TRP A 110 -20.85 9.02 -6.80
C TRP A 110 -22.04 9.20 -5.86
N ASP A 111 -23.11 8.46 -6.12
CA ASP A 111 -24.39 8.63 -5.44
C ASP A 111 -24.92 7.29 -4.93
N GLU A 112 -25.76 7.36 -3.91
CA GLU A 112 -26.54 6.22 -3.45
C GLU A 112 -27.80 6.08 -4.32
N GLY A 113 -27.97 4.89 -4.89
CA GLY A 113 -29.09 4.51 -5.73
C GLY A 113 -30.37 4.29 -4.91
N PRO A 114 -31.51 4.16 -5.61
CA PRO A 114 -32.81 4.04 -4.95
C PRO A 114 -32.97 2.79 -4.08
N ASN A 115 -32.13 1.76 -4.27
CA ASN A 115 -32.15 0.52 -3.49
C ASN A 115 -30.96 0.41 -2.53
N GLY A 116 -30.21 1.51 -2.31
CA GLY A 116 -29.01 1.53 -1.48
C GLY A 116 -27.74 1.02 -2.19
N GLU A 117 -27.79 0.81 -3.51
CA GLU A 117 -26.61 0.49 -4.30
C GLU A 117 -25.72 1.72 -4.49
N LEU A 118 -24.40 1.53 -4.61
CA LEU A 118 -23.50 2.62 -4.94
C LEU A 118 -23.43 2.80 -6.46
N VAL A 119 -23.85 3.96 -6.97
CA VAL A 119 -23.85 4.28 -8.40
C VAL A 119 -22.66 5.19 -8.72
N ILE A 120 -21.76 4.69 -9.56
CA ILE A 120 -20.49 5.34 -9.89
C ILE A 120 -20.41 5.58 -11.40
N GLU A 121 -20.15 6.82 -11.81
CA GLU A 121 -19.72 7.12 -13.18
C GLU A 121 -18.28 7.65 -13.18
N GLN A 122 -17.40 6.95 -13.88
CA GLN A 122 -16.00 7.33 -14.07
C GLN A 122 -15.71 7.63 -15.54
N LYS A 123 -15.08 8.78 -15.79
CA LYS A 123 -14.55 9.13 -17.11
C LYS A 123 -13.08 8.79 -17.20
N LEU A 124 -12.74 8.00 -18.22
CA LEU A 124 -11.38 7.69 -18.62
C LEU A 124 -11.00 8.63 -19.77
N LEU A 125 -10.21 9.64 -19.46
CA LEU A 125 -9.75 10.65 -20.41
C LEU A 125 -8.39 10.21 -20.97
N VAL A 126 -8.30 10.16 -22.30
CA VAL A 126 -7.07 9.72 -22.98
C VAL A 126 -6.60 10.76 -24.00
N PRO A 127 -5.28 10.95 -24.18
CA PRO A 127 -4.75 12.04 -25.02
C PRO A 127 -4.79 11.75 -26.52
N LYS A 128 -4.91 10.49 -26.94
CA LYS A 128 -4.85 10.07 -28.35
C LYS A 128 -6.06 9.22 -28.74
N GLU A 129 -6.57 9.40 -29.95
CA GLU A 129 -7.64 8.55 -30.48
C GLU A 129 -7.23 7.07 -30.61
N SER A 130 -5.95 6.80 -30.88
CA SER A 130 -5.44 5.43 -30.89
C SER A 130 -5.63 4.76 -29.52
N HIS A 131 -5.39 5.49 -28.42
CA HIS A 131 -5.57 4.98 -27.06
C HIS A 131 -7.04 4.76 -26.74
N VAL A 132 -7.95 5.63 -27.24
CA VAL A 132 -9.40 5.41 -27.14
C VAL A 132 -9.77 4.04 -27.72
N ARG A 133 -9.29 3.73 -28.93
CA ARG A 133 -9.59 2.46 -29.61
C ARG A 133 -9.02 1.26 -28.85
N ILE A 134 -7.80 1.37 -28.33
CA ILE A 134 -7.16 0.31 -27.54
C ILE A 134 -7.95 0.05 -26.26
N LEU A 135 -8.30 1.11 -25.52
CA LEU A 135 -9.01 1.03 -24.25
C LEU A 135 -10.45 0.48 -24.40
N ILE A 136 -11.18 0.92 -25.42
CA ILE A 136 -12.53 0.39 -25.70
C ILE A 136 -12.43 -1.09 -26.11
N GLY A 137 -11.43 -1.42 -26.93
CA GLY A 137 -11.23 -2.75 -27.47
C GLY A 137 -12.28 -3.14 -28.53
N PRO A 138 -12.17 -4.34 -29.11
CA PRO A 138 -13.08 -4.81 -30.16
C PRO A 138 -14.53 -4.82 -29.68
N LYS A 139 -15.41 -4.11 -30.37
CA LYS A 139 -16.85 -3.99 -30.04
C LYS A 139 -17.14 -3.55 -28.59
N GLY A 140 -16.19 -2.88 -27.91
CA GLY A 140 -16.35 -2.48 -26.51
C GLY A 140 -16.16 -3.61 -25.49
N HIS A 141 -15.69 -4.78 -25.92
CA HIS A 141 -15.56 -5.95 -25.04
C HIS A 141 -14.57 -5.70 -23.90
N LEU A 142 -13.44 -5.05 -24.20
CA LEU A 142 -12.39 -4.83 -23.20
C LEU A 142 -12.83 -3.89 -22.09
N ILE A 143 -13.39 -2.72 -22.44
CA ILE A 143 -13.86 -1.77 -21.43
C ILE A 143 -15.04 -2.32 -20.62
N SER A 144 -15.89 -3.14 -21.24
CA SER A 144 -16.98 -3.82 -20.52
C SER A 144 -16.45 -4.84 -19.52
N GLN A 145 -15.42 -5.61 -19.89
CA GLN A 145 -14.77 -6.57 -19.00
C GLN A 145 -14.12 -5.84 -17.81
N ILE A 146 -13.38 -4.77 -18.07
CA ILE A 146 -12.78 -3.93 -17.02
C ILE A 146 -13.86 -3.41 -16.06
N ALA A 147 -14.96 -2.84 -16.59
CA ALA A 147 -16.03 -2.31 -15.77
C ALA A 147 -16.67 -3.39 -14.86
N GLN A 148 -16.86 -4.60 -15.39
CA GLN A 148 -17.42 -5.73 -14.64
C GLN A 148 -16.48 -6.19 -13.51
N GLU A 149 -15.18 -6.34 -13.80
CA GLU A 149 -14.19 -6.79 -12.80
C GLU A 149 -13.98 -5.75 -11.71
N VAL A 150 -13.86 -4.47 -12.08
CA VAL A 150 -13.78 -3.37 -11.11
C VAL A 150 -15.05 -3.34 -10.25
N GLY A 151 -16.23 -3.41 -10.87
CA GLY A 151 -17.50 -3.43 -10.14
C GLY A 151 -17.53 -4.54 -9.08
N ARG A 152 -17.11 -5.76 -9.45
CA ARG A 152 -17.00 -6.88 -8.52
C ARG A 152 -16.05 -6.61 -7.36
N ASN A 153 -14.85 -6.09 -7.65
CA ASN A 153 -13.89 -5.75 -6.59
C ASN A 153 -14.42 -4.66 -5.65
N LEU A 154 -15.13 -3.67 -6.17
CA LEU A 154 -15.73 -2.63 -5.33
C LEU A 154 -16.87 -3.17 -4.47
N MET A 155 -17.67 -4.12 -4.96
CA MET A 155 -18.68 -4.79 -4.12
C MET A 155 -18.03 -5.54 -2.95
N ASP A 156 -16.92 -6.24 -3.21
CA ASP A 156 -16.18 -6.96 -2.17
C ASP A 156 -15.54 -6.01 -1.14
N ILE A 157 -15.06 -4.84 -1.57
CA ILE A 157 -14.38 -3.86 -0.70
C ILE A 157 -15.39 -3.05 0.11
N PHE A 158 -16.48 -2.60 -0.51
CA PHE A 158 -17.48 -1.72 0.12
C PHE A 158 -18.65 -2.47 0.77
N PHE A 159 -18.72 -3.79 0.57
CA PHE A 159 -19.77 -4.65 1.11
C PHE A 159 -21.19 -4.19 0.74
N CYS A 160 -21.36 -3.64 -0.47
CA CYS A 160 -22.65 -3.23 -1.03
C CYS A 160 -22.68 -3.49 -2.54
N GLU A 161 -23.89 -3.47 -3.13
CA GLU A 161 -24.03 -3.54 -4.59
C GLU A 161 -23.44 -2.29 -5.25
N VAL A 162 -22.73 -2.46 -6.37
CA VAL A 162 -22.08 -1.36 -7.09
C VAL A 162 -22.48 -1.36 -8.57
N GLN A 163 -23.06 -0.25 -9.02
CA GLN A 163 -23.32 0.00 -10.44
C GLN A 163 -22.26 0.96 -10.99
N LEU A 164 -21.22 0.38 -11.60
CA LEU A 164 -20.13 1.15 -12.21
C LEU A 164 -20.35 1.35 -13.72
N ARG A 165 -20.27 2.60 -14.17
CA ARG A 165 -20.18 2.97 -15.60
C ARG A 165 -18.83 3.62 -15.89
N LEU A 166 -18.11 3.05 -16.87
CA LEU A 166 -16.88 3.62 -17.41
C LEU A 166 -17.15 4.28 -18.76
N ALA A 167 -16.82 5.57 -18.89
CA ALA A 167 -16.95 6.32 -20.13
C ALA A 167 -15.59 6.78 -20.65
N VAL A 168 -15.21 6.33 -21.84
CA VAL A 168 -13.95 6.74 -22.47
C VAL A 168 -14.17 8.02 -23.27
N LYS A 169 -13.33 9.04 -23.06
CA LYS A 169 -13.34 10.28 -23.84
C LYS A 169 -11.94 10.70 -24.23
N LEU A 170 -11.83 11.33 -25.40
CA LEU A 170 -10.61 12.04 -25.78
C LEU A 170 -10.46 13.27 -24.87
N LEU A 171 -9.29 13.43 -24.28
CA LEU A 171 -8.88 14.62 -23.56
C LEU A 171 -8.74 15.75 -24.59
N LYS A 172 -9.62 16.75 -24.49
CA LYS A 172 -9.56 17.96 -25.31
C LYS A 172 -8.73 19.02 -24.61
#